data_AF-A8MBB8-F1
#
_entry.id   AF-A8MBB8-F1
#
_cell.length_a   1.000
_cell.length_b   1.000
_cell.length_c   1.000
_cell.angle_alpha   90.00
_cell.angle_beta   90.00
_cell.angle_gamma   90.00
#
_symmetry.space_group_name_H-M   'P 1'
#
loop_
_entity.id
_entity.type
_entity.pdbx_description
1 polymer ?
#
loop_
_entity_poly.entity_id
_entity_poly.type
_entity_poly.pdbx_seq_one_letter_code
_entity_poly.pdbx_strand_id
1 'polypeptide(L)'
;MRIRELVNLTLLVLMSPLVGYEEAIRLIGDNVELTKGGKALLTMARHYEQSGISYDAYFEFLNQRFSNMVEDWRRMSSEVNLSVLMLTTALIMLEALMIMLIGAGLADSILVIAPLMLIPLIHVNQLKLYDYDYVKPTVIGFASALILYLSTRSLGYTILAFSLGFSILYMPQFLNFIRLITNLERKIMEPILELTWNPNPREITGSSIIEREFSRIRDIAYSIGAPYFVTRAARVVDSLVFQIRVMFRDNVVYGLLIPINYIALIEFLKFINSTISATAVNASLASPFNYHVPSIILLASALTTSMLTGKVIHSIGLGLSIMCLFLIPLLTITPIRM
;
A
#
# COMPACT_ATOMS: atom_id res chain seq x y z
N MET A 1 -7.00 5.95 -7.56
CA MET A 1 -7.77 5.32 -8.65
C MET A 1 -8.12 3.89 -8.25
N ARG A 2 -9.33 3.39 -8.51
CA ARG A 2 -9.68 1.98 -8.22
C ARG A 2 -9.33 1.09 -9.42
N ILE A 3 -9.10 -0.23 -9.23
CA ILE A 3 -8.84 -1.15 -10.36
C ILE A 3 -9.98 -1.13 -11.38
N ARG A 4 -11.22 -1.21 -10.90
CA ARG A 4 -12.40 -1.15 -11.78
C ARG A 4 -12.40 0.10 -12.66
N GLU A 5 -12.07 1.25 -12.09
CA GLU A 5 -11.96 2.49 -12.85
C GLU A 5 -10.87 2.40 -13.91
N LEU A 6 -9.69 1.87 -13.56
CA LEU A 6 -8.57 1.68 -14.47
C LEU A 6 -8.93 0.73 -15.63
N VAL A 7 -9.63 -0.36 -15.35
CA VAL A 7 -10.17 -1.28 -16.35
C VAL A 7 -11.21 -0.60 -17.23
N ASN A 8 -12.15 0.15 -16.65
CA ASN A 8 -13.19 0.84 -17.41
C ASN A 8 -12.60 1.91 -18.35
N LEU A 9 -11.59 2.65 -17.90
CA LEU A 9 -10.86 3.59 -18.76
C LEU A 9 -10.09 2.86 -19.86
N THR A 10 -9.54 1.68 -19.58
CA THR A 10 -8.89 0.83 -20.59
C THR A 10 -9.88 0.38 -21.65
N LEU A 11 -11.05 -0.09 -21.24
CA LEU A 11 -12.12 -0.48 -22.16
C LEU A 11 -12.59 0.71 -22.99
N LEU A 12 -12.70 1.91 -22.39
CA LEU A 12 -13.04 3.11 -23.13
C LEU A 12 -12.00 3.43 -24.22
N VAL A 13 -10.71 3.37 -23.90
CA VAL A 13 -9.61 3.59 -24.86
C VAL A 13 -9.66 2.58 -26.01
N LEU A 14 -9.98 1.32 -25.71
CA LEU A 14 -10.01 0.25 -26.70
C LEU A 14 -11.27 0.30 -27.59
N MET A 15 -12.43 0.54 -27.00
CA MET A 15 -13.73 0.42 -27.67
C MET A 15 -14.19 1.71 -28.35
N SER A 16 -13.89 2.88 -27.78
CA SER A 16 -14.37 4.17 -28.31
C SER A 16 -13.97 4.39 -29.78
N PRO A 17 -12.74 4.04 -30.23
CA PRO A 17 -12.41 4.16 -31.64
C PRO A 17 -13.19 3.17 -32.54
N LEU A 18 -13.62 2.01 -32.02
CA LEU A 18 -14.30 0.98 -32.81
C LEU A 18 -15.79 1.24 -33.01
N VAL A 19 -16.48 1.62 -31.93
CA VAL A 19 -17.95 1.68 -31.89
C VAL A 19 -18.49 3.10 -31.65
N GLY A 20 -17.60 4.08 -31.50
CA GLY A 20 -17.96 5.44 -31.07
C GLY A 20 -18.04 5.58 -29.55
N TYR A 21 -17.89 6.80 -29.03
CA TYR A 21 -17.78 7.01 -27.59
C TYR A 21 -19.08 6.68 -26.82
N GLU A 22 -20.26 6.97 -27.40
CA GLU A 22 -21.55 6.74 -26.74
C GLU A 22 -21.85 5.24 -26.58
N GLU A 23 -21.65 4.47 -27.64
CA GLU A 23 -21.87 3.02 -27.60
C GLU A 23 -20.81 2.33 -26.73
N ALA A 24 -19.56 2.82 -26.72
CA ALA A 24 -18.53 2.31 -25.82
C ALA A 24 -18.93 2.48 -24.33
N ILE A 25 -19.47 3.63 -23.93
CA ILE A 25 -19.98 3.83 -22.55
C ILE A 25 -21.11 2.84 -22.26
N ARG A 26 -22.07 2.69 -23.20
CA ARG A 26 -23.21 1.78 -23.04
C ARG A 26 -22.75 0.34 -22.82
N LEU A 27 -21.75 -0.11 -23.58
CA LEU A 27 -21.20 -1.46 -23.50
C LEU A 27 -20.34 -1.69 -22.25
N ILE A 28 -19.66 -0.66 -21.74
CA ILE A 28 -18.93 -0.76 -20.47
C ILE A 28 -19.90 -0.92 -19.29
N GLY A 29 -21.11 -0.34 -19.39
CA GLY A 29 -22.22 -0.56 -18.46
C GLY A 29 -21.99 0.02 -17.05
N ASP A 30 -20.88 0.72 -16.85
CA ASP A 30 -20.48 1.38 -15.61
C ASP A 30 -20.47 2.90 -15.79
N ASN A 31 -20.65 3.64 -14.70
CA ASN A 31 -20.64 5.10 -14.68
C ASN A 31 -19.23 5.71 -14.89
N VAL A 32 -18.57 5.40 -16.00
CA VAL A 32 -17.25 5.94 -16.39
C VAL A 32 -17.27 7.47 -16.42
N GLU A 33 -18.41 8.04 -16.79
CA GLU A 33 -18.68 9.48 -16.83
C GLU A 33 -18.53 10.19 -15.48
N LEU A 34 -18.57 9.46 -14.36
CA LEU A 34 -18.52 10.07 -13.03
C LEU A 34 -17.10 10.37 -12.56
N THR A 35 -16.08 9.78 -13.18
CA THR A 35 -14.69 9.99 -12.72
C THR A 35 -14.01 11.13 -13.47
N LYS A 36 -13.11 11.85 -12.80
CA LYS A 36 -12.34 12.94 -13.41
C LYS A 36 -11.56 12.45 -14.64
N GLY A 37 -11.03 11.22 -14.56
CA GLY A 37 -10.33 10.58 -15.67
C GLY A 37 -11.25 10.21 -16.82
N GLY A 38 -12.43 9.63 -16.52
CA GLY A 38 -13.42 9.29 -17.54
C GLY A 38 -13.92 10.51 -18.29
N LYS A 39 -14.27 11.59 -17.57
CA LYS A 39 -14.67 12.87 -18.20
C LYS A 39 -13.61 13.41 -19.16
N ALA A 40 -12.34 13.35 -18.77
CA ALA A 40 -11.25 13.83 -19.60
C ALA A 40 -11.08 12.99 -20.88
N LEU A 41 -11.10 11.66 -20.76
CA LEU A 41 -11.01 10.77 -21.93
C LEU A 41 -12.24 10.89 -22.83
N LEU A 42 -13.44 10.99 -22.28
CA LEU A 42 -14.68 11.15 -23.04
C LEU A 42 -14.73 12.46 -23.82
N THR A 43 -14.24 13.55 -23.22
CA THR A 43 -14.15 14.83 -23.92
C THR A 43 -13.23 14.74 -25.13
N MET A 44 -12.08 14.06 -24.99
CA MET A 44 -11.16 13.82 -26.11
C MET A 44 -11.75 12.87 -27.15
N ALA A 45 -12.40 11.79 -26.69
CA ALA A 45 -13.07 10.82 -27.54
C ALA A 45 -14.09 11.48 -28.48
N ARG A 46 -14.97 12.31 -27.90
CA ARG A 46 -15.93 13.10 -28.67
C ARG A 46 -15.26 14.03 -29.68
N HIS A 47 -14.20 14.72 -29.28
CA HIS A 47 -13.48 15.63 -30.16
C HIS A 47 -12.82 14.90 -31.35
N TYR A 48 -12.21 13.75 -31.10
CA TYR A 48 -11.58 12.93 -32.14
C TYR A 48 -12.59 12.35 -33.12
N GLU A 49 -13.72 11.85 -32.61
CA GLU A 49 -14.81 11.34 -33.44
C GLU A 49 -15.39 12.43 -34.36
N GLN A 50 -15.63 13.63 -33.81
CA GLN A 50 -16.10 14.79 -34.59
C GLN A 50 -15.09 15.29 -35.63
N SER A 51 -13.80 15.11 -35.36
CA SER A 51 -12.72 15.52 -36.26
C SER A 51 -12.49 14.54 -37.41
N GLY A 52 -13.15 13.39 -37.41
CA GLY A 52 -13.05 12.40 -38.48
C GLY A 52 -11.65 11.80 -38.66
N ILE A 53 -10.86 11.74 -37.58
CA ILE A 53 -9.51 11.15 -37.64
C ILE A 53 -9.60 9.63 -37.85
N SER A 54 -8.53 9.05 -38.40
CA SER A 54 -8.48 7.60 -38.62
C SER A 54 -8.57 6.84 -37.30
N TYR A 55 -9.14 5.62 -37.36
CA TYR A 55 -9.26 4.70 -36.22
C TYR A 55 -7.94 4.51 -35.46
N ASP A 56 -6.82 4.43 -36.19
CA ASP A 56 -5.50 4.22 -35.61
C ASP A 56 -4.97 5.44 -34.88
N ALA A 57 -5.11 6.62 -35.49
CA ALA A 57 -4.74 7.88 -34.85
C ALA A 57 -5.61 8.11 -33.60
N TYR A 58 -6.91 7.81 -33.69
CA TYR A 58 -7.82 7.93 -32.56
C TYR A 58 -7.39 7.06 -31.38
N PHE A 59 -7.12 5.78 -31.61
CA PHE A 59 -6.64 4.90 -30.56
C PHE A 59 -5.32 5.40 -29.94
N GLU A 60 -4.32 5.76 -30.76
CA GLU A 60 -3.03 6.19 -30.23
C GLU A 60 -3.14 7.47 -29.39
N PHE A 61 -3.95 8.45 -29.79
CA PHE A 61 -4.14 9.67 -29.00
C PHE A 61 -4.85 9.40 -27.67
N LEU A 62 -5.91 8.57 -27.67
CA LEU A 62 -6.57 8.16 -26.43
C LEU A 62 -5.65 7.36 -25.52
N ASN A 63 -4.89 6.42 -26.09
CA ASN A 63 -3.95 5.59 -25.35
C ASN A 63 -2.82 6.42 -24.75
N GLN A 64 -2.30 7.39 -25.49
CA GLN A 64 -1.29 8.33 -24.98
C GLN A 64 -1.85 9.15 -23.82
N ARG A 65 -3.07 9.69 -23.96
CA ARG A 65 -3.70 10.45 -22.87
C ARG A 65 -3.92 9.58 -21.63
N PHE A 66 -4.43 8.37 -21.82
CA PHE A 66 -4.65 7.41 -20.75
C PHE A 66 -3.35 7.03 -20.05
N SER A 67 -2.30 6.75 -20.82
CA SER A 67 -0.96 6.44 -20.29
C SER A 67 -0.43 7.58 -19.42
N ASN A 68 -0.55 8.84 -19.89
CA ASN A 68 -0.16 10.02 -19.11
C ASN A 68 -0.96 10.14 -17.81
N MET A 69 -2.27 9.86 -17.84
CA MET A 69 -3.11 9.90 -16.64
C MET A 69 -2.72 8.82 -15.61
N VAL A 70 -2.40 7.61 -16.08
CA VAL A 70 -1.95 6.51 -15.21
C VAL A 70 -0.58 6.85 -14.60
N GLU A 71 0.32 7.41 -15.39
CA GLU A 71 1.63 7.86 -14.92
C GLU A 71 1.53 8.99 -13.90
N ASP A 72 0.72 10.01 -14.15
CA ASP A 72 0.46 11.10 -13.21
C ASP A 72 -0.11 10.58 -11.88
N TRP A 73 -1.05 9.64 -11.94
CA TRP A 73 -1.60 9.01 -10.74
C TRP A 73 -0.55 8.17 -10.00
N ARG A 74 0.29 7.39 -10.70
CA ARG A 74 1.40 6.66 -10.08
C ARG A 74 2.36 7.63 -9.40
N ARG A 75 2.75 8.70 -10.09
CA ARG A 75 3.67 9.72 -9.56
C ARG A 75 3.10 10.34 -8.29
N MET A 76 1.82 10.74 -8.31
CA MET A 76 1.13 11.25 -7.13
C MET A 76 1.13 10.24 -5.97
N SER A 77 0.86 8.96 -6.24
CA SER A 77 0.92 7.93 -5.19
C SER A 77 2.32 7.78 -4.61
N SER A 78 3.36 7.89 -5.44
CA SER A 78 4.76 7.84 -5.01
C SER A 78 5.16 9.07 -4.19
N GLU A 79 4.77 10.27 -4.64
CA GLU A 79 4.96 11.54 -3.92
C GLU A 79 4.27 11.52 -2.55
N VAL A 80 3.06 10.95 -2.45
CA VAL A 80 2.36 10.78 -1.17
C VAL A 80 3.14 9.86 -0.24
N ASN A 81 3.62 8.71 -0.72
CA ASN A 81 4.42 7.79 0.10
C ASN A 81 5.76 8.41 0.54
N LEU A 82 6.42 9.16 -0.34
CA LEU A 82 7.62 9.91 0.00
C LEU A 82 7.33 10.98 1.06
N SER A 83 6.22 11.70 0.92
CA SER A 83 5.79 12.72 1.89
C SER A 83 5.48 12.09 3.25
N VAL A 84 4.81 10.94 3.26
CA VAL A 84 4.58 10.14 4.48
C VAL A 84 5.90 9.75 5.12
N LEU A 85 6.86 9.26 4.34
CA LEU A 85 8.18 8.89 4.84
C LEU A 85 8.88 10.12 5.46
N MET A 86 8.97 11.23 4.73
CA MET A 86 9.62 12.46 5.21
C MET A 86 8.97 13.00 6.48
N LEU A 87 7.65 13.04 6.52
CA LEU A 87 6.92 13.50 7.70
C LEU A 87 7.13 12.56 8.88
N THR A 88 7.12 11.24 8.64
CA THR A 88 7.40 10.26 9.70
C THR A 88 8.82 10.43 10.24
N THR A 89 9.83 10.63 9.37
CA THR A 89 11.20 10.93 9.79
C THR A 89 11.26 12.22 10.62
N ALA A 90 10.61 13.29 10.16
CA ALA A 90 10.57 14.56 10.87
C ALA A 90 9.89 14.43 12.26
N LEU A 91 8.80 13.67 12.34
CA LEU A 91 8.10 13.38 13.60
C LEU A 91 8.99 12.60 14.56
N ILE A 92 9.68 11.57 14.08
CA ILE A 92 10.63 10.77 14.86
C ILE A 92 11.80 11.65 15.38
N MET A 93 12.33 12.55 14.54
CA MET A 93 13.39 13.48 14.97
C MET A 93 12.89 14.50 15.99
N LEU A 94 11.67 15.02 15.80
CA LEU A 94 11.02 15.91 16.75
C LEU A 94 10.76 15.21 18.08
N GLU A 95 10.40 13.92 18.06
CA GLU A 95 10.26 13.09 19.26
C GLU A 95 11.55 13.03 20.06
N ALA A 96 12.65 12.66 19.41
CA ALA A 96 13.96 12.60 20.05
C ALA A 96 14.30 13.92 20.73
N LEU A 97 14.05 15.03 20.03
CA LEU A 97 14.28 16.38 20.54
C LEU A 97 13.39 16.73 21.73
N MET A 98 12.10 16.42 21.65
CA MET A 98 11.13 16.76 22.69
C MET A 98 11.29 15.89 23.95
N ILE A 99 11.61 14.60 23.78
CA ILE A 99 12.00 13.71 24.88
C ILE A 99 13.22 14.30 25.61
N MET A 100 14.20 14.83 24.87
CA MET A 100 15.35 15.51 25.47
C MET A 100 14.95 16.77 26.24
N LEU A 101 14.14 17.66 25.66
CA LEU A 101 13.89 19.00 26.19
C LEU A 101 12.89 19.08 27.35
N ILE A 102 11.76 18.37 27.24
CA ILE A 102 10.59 18.57 28.13
C ILE A 102 10.15 17.25 28.79
N GLY A 103 10.78 16.13 28.40
CA GLY A 103 10.37 14.79 28.80
C GLY A 103 9.11 14.31 28.08
N ALA A 104 8.67 13.11 28.45
CA ALA A 104 7.64 12.29 27.82
C ALA A 104 6.18 12.80 27.93
N GLY A 105 5.97 14.10 28.12
CA GLY A 105 4.64 14.66 28.40
C GLY A 105 3.79 14.84 27.13
N LEU A 106 3.99 15.97 26.45
CA LEU A 106 3.16 16.41 25.31
C LEU A 106 3.66 15.91 23.95
N ALA A 107 4.96 15.59 23.83
CA ALA A 107 5.57 15.07 22.61
C ALA A 107 4.95 13.72 22.18
N ASP A 108 4.56 12.96 23.18
CA ASP A 108 4.20 11.55 23.10
C ASP A 108 2.81 11.34 22.47
N SER A 109 1.92 12.31 22.66
CA SER A 109 0.56 12.27 22.10
C SER A 109 0.57 12.48 20.58
N ILE A 110 1.44 13.37 20.11
CA ILE A 110 1.57 13.72 18.70
C ILE A 110 2.04 12.49 17.91
N LEU A 111 2.91 11.67 18.50
CA LEU A 111 3.53 10.57 17.79
C LEU A 111 2.72 9.29 17.70
N VAL A 112 1.81 9.06 18.65
CA VAL A 112 0.82 7.99 18.53
C VAL A 112 -0.22 8.35 17.48
N ILE A 113 -0.66 9.60 17.45
CA ILE A 113 -1.77 10.04 16.60
C ILE A 113 -1.30 10.32 15.16
N ALA A 114 -0.14 10.95 14.96
CA ALA A 114 0.28 11.41 13.65
C ALA A 114 0.46 10.28 12.61
N PRO A 115 1.12 9.14 12.89
CA PRO A 115 1.19 8.02 11.96
C PRO A 115 -0.19 7.47 11.58
N LEU A 116 -1.14 7.42 12.54
CA LEU A 116 -2.50 6.98 12.29
C LEU A 116 -3.26 7.95 11.37
N MET A 117 -3.03 9.25 11.49
CA MET A 117 -3.62 10.28 10.62
C MET A 117 -3.13 10.18 9.16
N LEU A 118 -1.99 9.54 8.91
CA LEU A 118 -1.45 9.31 7.56
C LEU A 118 -2.07 8.10 6.86
N ILE A 119 -2.65 7.15 7.60
CA ILE A 119 -3.27 5.95 7.04
C ILE A 119 -4.40 6.27 6.04
N PRO A 120 -5.35 7.18 6.33
CA PRO A 120 -6.37 7.59 5.37
C PRO A 120 -5.78 8.17 4.08
N LEU A 121 -4.74 9.00 4.19
CA LEU A 121 -4.07 9.62 3.05
C LEU A 121 -3.45 8.57 2.11
N ILE A 122 -2.77 7.56 2.68
CA ILE A 122 -2.25 6.43 1.91
C ILE A 122 -3.40 5.63 1.31
N HIS A 123 -4.46 5.38 2.08
CA HIS A 123 -5.56 4.51 1.65
C HIS A 123 -6.28 5.04 0.40
N VAL A 124 -6.47 6.35 0.30
CA VAL A 124 -7.15 6.98 -0.85
C VAL A 124 -6.30 6.91 -2.12
N ASN A 125 -4.97 6.98 -1.98
CA ASN A 125 -4.05 7.03 -3.12
C ASN A 125 -3.58 5.64 -3.57
N GLN A 126 -3.62 4.65 -2.68
CA GLN A 126 -3.17 3.29 -2.94
C GLN A 126 -4.21 2.46 -3.70
N LEU A 127 -3.75 1.71 -4.70
CA LEU A 127 -4.59 0.78 -5.46
C LEU A 127 -4.96 -0.44 -4.60
N LYS A 128 -6.25 -0.80 -4.55
CA LYS A 128 -6.70 -2.03 -3.87
C LYS A 128 -6.60 -3.22 -4.83
N LEU A 129 -5.62 -4.09 -4.59
CA LEU A 129 -5.29 -5.23 -5.47
C LEU A 129 -5.86 -6.56 -4.96
N TYR A 130 -6.00 -6.69 -3.64
CA TYR A 130 -6.36 -7.92 -2.97
C TYR A 130 -7.38 -7.66 -1.85
N ASP A 131 -8.31 -8.61 -1.67
CA ASP A 131 -9.25 -8.61 -0.56
C ASP A 131 -8.69 -9.51 0.54
N TYR A 132 -8.20 -8.89 1.62
CA TYR A 132 -7.69 -9.60 2.78
C TYR A 132 -8.82 -9.91 3.77
N ASP A 133 -8.83 -11.12 4.32
CA ASP A 133 -9.64 -11.47 5.49
C ASP A 133 -8.86 -11.08 6.76
N TYR A 134 -9.33 -10.02 7.41
CA TYR A 134 -8.80 -9.56 8.69
C TYR A 134 -9.52 -10.17 9.88
N VAL A 135 -10.71 -10.74 9.72
CA VAL A 135 -11.55 -11.17 10.84
C VAL A 135 -10.91 -12.38 11.52
N LYS A 136 -10.59 -13.43 10.76
CA LYS A 136 -10.00 -14.66 11.34
C LYS A 136 -8.63 -14.39 11.98
N PRO A 137 -7.67 -13.69 11.33
CA PRO A 137 -6.41 -13.33 11.97
C PRO A 137 -6.60 -12.52 13.26
N THR A 138 -7.56 -11.58 13.28
CA THR A 138 -7.84 -10.75 14.46
C THR A 138 -8.37 -11.57 15.62
N VAL A 139 -9.30 -12.50 15.38
CA VAL A 139 -9.84 -13.39 16.43
C VAL A 139 -8.73 -14.25 17.04
N ILE A 140 -7.87 -14.85 16.23
CA ILE A 140 -6.74 -15.66 16.72
C ILE A 140 -5.73 -14.80 17.47
N GLY A 141 -5.40 -13.62 16.95
CA GLY A 141 -4.52 -12.66 17.62
C GLY A 141 -5.07 -12.23 18.98
N PHE A 142 -6.37 -11.94 19.10
CA PHE A 142 -6.97 -11.61 20.39
C PHE A 142 -6.99 -12.79 21.36
N ALA A 143 -7.25 -14.01 20.88
CA ALA A 143 -7.21 -15.20 21.73
C ALA A 143 -5.81 -15.45 22.30
N SER A 144 -4.75 -15.36 21.46
CA SER A 144 -3.37 -15.52 21.93
C SER A 144 -2.96 -14.41 22.90
N ALA A 145 -3.34 -13.16 22.60
CA ALA A 145 -3.11 -12.02 23.48
C ALA A 145 -3.78 -12.21 24.85
N LEU A 146 -5.05 -12.63 24.88
CA LEU A 146 -5.80 -12.85 26.10
C LEU A 146 -5.16 -13.91 26.99
N ILE A 147 -4.74 -15.05 26.40
CA ILE A 147 -4.05 -16.12 27.14
C ILE A 147 -2.76 -15.59 27.78
N LEU A 148 -1.92 -14.85 27.04
CA LEU A 148 -0.70 -14.29 27.63
C LEU A 148 -0.96 -13.17 28.62
N TYR A 149 -2.00 -12.35 28.41
CA TYR A 149 -2.35 -11.31 29.37
C TYR A 149 -2.75 -11.91 30.72
N LEU A 150 -3.55 -12.98 30.71
CA LEU A 150 -3.96 -13.69 31.93
C LEU A 150 -2.77 -14.32 32.66
N SER A 151 -1.80 -14.85 31.94
CA SER A 151 -0.62 -15.52 32.52
C SER A 151 0.47 -14.55 33.01
N THR A 152 0.73 -13.48 32.25
CA THR A 152 1.91 -12.61 32.47
C THR A 152 1.58 -11.24 33.05
N ARG A 153 0.32 -10.77 32.90
CA ARG A 153 -0.11 -9.40 33.22
C ARG A 153 0.73 -8.29 32.55
N SER A 154 1.48 -8.63 31.50
CA SER A 154 2.37 -7.71 30.78
C SER A 154 1.78 -7.34 29.42
N LEU A 155 1.62 -6.03 29.18
CA LEU A 155 1.12 -5.51 27.90
C LEU A 155 2.08 -5.81 26.75
N GLY A 156 3.40 -5.77 26.99
CA GLY A 156 4.40 -6.06 25.96
C GLY A 156 4.30 -7.48 25.42
N TYR A 157 4.23 -8.48 26.33
CA TYR A 157 4.06 -9.88 25.93
C TYR A 157 2.69 -10.13 25.28
N THR A 158 1.64 -9.47 25.77
CA THR A 158 0.29 -9.54 25.20
C THR A 158 0.26 -9.07 23.75
N ILE A 159 0.90 -7.94 23.45
CA ILE A 159 0.97 -7.37 22.09
C ILE A 159 1.85 -8.23 21.17
N LEU A 160 2.95 -8.79 21.68
CA LEU A 160 3.76 -9.76 20.94
C LEU A 160 2.94 -11.01 20.57
N ALA A 161 2.19 -11.56 21.53
CA ALA A 161 1.32 -12.70 21.28
C ALA A 161 0.19 -12.37 20.29
N PHE A 162 -0.38 -11.17 20.36
CA PHE A 162 -1.33 -10.70 19.35
C PHE A 162 -0.69 -10.73 17.96
N SER A 163 0.48 -10.10 17.80
CA SER A 163 1.21 -10.01 16.53
C SER A 163 1.49 -11.40 15.95
N LEU A 164 2.03 -12.31 16.76
CA LEU A 164 2.37 -13.67 16.33
C LEU A 164 1.11 -14.47 15.98
N GLY A 165 0.07 -14.42 16.83
CA GLY A 165 -1.19 -15.11 16.59
C GLY A 165 -1.90 -14.61 15.32
N PHE A 166 -1.92 -13.30 15.10
CA PHE A 166 -2.44 -12.66 13.90
C PHE A 166 -1.65 -13.10 12.65
N SER A 167 -0.32 -13.11 12.74
CA SER A 167 0.58 -13.44 11.62
C SER A 167 0.32 -14.82 11.04
N ILE A 168 0.02 -15.82 11.88
CA ILE A 168 -0.16 -17.22 11.45
C ILE A 168 -1.21 -17.34 10.33
N LEU A 169 -2.31 -16.58 10.42
CA LEU A 169 -3.37 -16.61 9.41
C LEU A 169 -3.26 -15.50 8.38
N TYR A 170 -2.62 -14.38 8.72
CA TYR A 170 -2.48 -13.27 7.78
C TYR A 170 -1.37 -13.51 6.75
N MET A 171 -0.19 -14.00 7.18
CA MET A 171 0.97 -14.14 6.30
C MET A 171 0.73 -15.03 5.08
N PRO A 172 0.01 -16.17 5.15
CA PRO A 172 -0.33 -16.94 3.96
C PRO A 172 -1.09 -16.13 2.89
N GLN A 173 -2.00 -15.25 3.32
CA GLN A 173 -2.75 -14.37 2.40
C GLN A 173 -1.83 -13.35 1.75
N PHE A 174 -0.92 -12.76 2.53
CA PHE A 174 0.06 -11.81 2.02
C PHE A 174 1.06 -12.46 1.04
N LEU A 175 1.53 -13.68 1.33
CA LEU A 175 2.38 -14.43 0.42
C LEU A 175 1.68 -14.76 -0.91
N ASN A 176 0.39 -15.12 -0.87
CA ASN A 176 -0.42 -15.29 -2.07
C ASN A 176 -0.54 -13.99 -2.87
N PHE A 177 -0.67 -12.85 -2.20
CA PHE A 177 -0.63 -11.54 -2.84
C PHE A 177 0.74 -11.25 -3.49
N ILE A 178 1.86 -11.51 -2.80
CA ILE A 178 3.19 -11.35 -3.41
C ILE A 178 3.31 -12.23 -4.65
N ARG A 179 2.89 -13.50 -4.55
CA ARG A 179 2.89 -14.44 -5.68
C ARG A 179 2.01 -13.96 -6.84
N LEU A 180 0.90 -13.29 -6.55
CA LEU A 180 0.06 -12.66 -7.56
C LEU A 180 0.82 -11.53 -8.26
N ILE A 181 1.40 -10.58 -7.51
CA ILE A 181 2.14 -9.43 -8.06
C ILE A 181 3.34 -9.85 -8.90
N THR A 182 4.10 -10.85 -8.43
CA THR A 182 5.27 -11.34 -9.17
C THR A 182 4.85 -12.01 -10.48
N ASN A 183 3.67 -12.63 -10.54
CA ASN A 183 3.16 -13.36 -11.70
C ASN A 183 2.04 -12.62 -12.47
N LEU A 184 1.87 -11.30 -12.27
CA LEU A 184 0.79 -10.53 -12.92
C LEU A 184 0.81 -10.65 -14.44
N GLU A 185 1.99 -10.55 -15.03
CA GLU A 185 2.20 -10.69 -16.48
C GLU A 185 1.68 -12.04 -16.97
N ARG A 186 2.15 -13.14 -16.37
CA ARG A 186 1.68 -14.49 -16.69
C ARG A 186 0.17 -14.70 -16.49
N LYS A 187 -0.41 -14.05 -15.47
CA LYS A 187 -1.83 -14.24 -15.10
C LYS A 187 -2.80 -13.36 -15.89
N ILE A 188 -2.33 -12.23 -16.40
CA ILE A 188 -3.17 -11.21 -17.03
C ILE A 188 -2.77 -10.94 -18.48
N MET A 189 -1.48 -10.75 -18.74
CA MET A 189 -0.97 -10.42 -20.07
C MET A 189 -0.97 -11.62 -21.02
N GLU A 190 -0.34 -12.73 -20.61
CA GLU A 190 -0.22 -13.92 -21.46
C GLU A 190 -1.57 -14.44 -21.98
N PRO A 191 -2.65 -14.53 -21.15
CA PRO A 191 -3.96 -14.94 -21.63
C PRO A 191 -4.56 -14.06 -22.73
N ILE A 192 -4.26 -12.76 -22.72
CA ILE A 192 -4.71 -11.82 -23.77
C ILE A 192 -3.87 -12.00 -25.03
N LEU A 193 -2.54 -12.11 -24.90
CA LEU A 193 -1.66 -12.34 -26.04
C LEU A 193 -1.95 -13.67 -26.75
N GLU A 194 -2.28 -14.73 -25.98
CA GLU A 194 -2.67 -16.03 -26.49
C GLU A 194 -3.86 -15.98 -27.44
N LEU A 195 -4.75 -15.01 -27.32
CA LEU A 195 -5.88 -14.82 -28.24
C LEU A 195 -5.43 -14.65 -29.71
N THR A 196 -4.19 -14.23 -29.95
CA THR A 196 -3.67 -14.04 -31.33
C THR A 196 -3.15 -15.32 -31.98
N TRP A 197 -2.78 -16.34 -31.21
CA TRP A 197 -2.02 -17.49 -31.73
C TRP A 197 -2.40 -18.85 -31.15
N ASN A 198 -3.02 -18.90 -29.97
CA ASN A 198 -3.45 -20.13 -29.32
C ASN A 198 -4.93 -20.42 -29.65
N PRO A 199 -5.26 -21.56 -30.28
CA PRO A 199 -6.64 -21.93 -30.59
C PRO A 199 -7.51 -22.20 -29.35
N ASN A 200 -6.90 -22.48 -28.19
CA ASN A 200 -7.61 -22.61 -26.91
C ASN A 200 -6.91 -21.73 -25.85
N PRO A 201 -7.12 -20.40 -25.91
CA PRO A 201 -6.41 -19.45 -25.08
C PRO A 201 -6.84 -19.56 -23.62
N ARG A 202 -5.89 -19.47 -22.70
CA ARG A 202 -6.17 -19.54 -21.25
C ARG A 202 -7.15 -18.44 -20.82
N GLU A 203 -7.91 -18.73 -19.76
CA GLU A 203 -8.76 -17.74 -19.10
C GLU A 203 -8.02 -17.04 -17.95
N ILE A 204 -8.40 -15.80 -17.66
CA ILE A 204 -7.94 -15.11 -16.44
C ILE A 204 -8.78 -15.62 -15.28
N THR A 205 -8.31 -16.69 -14.63
CA THR A 205 -9.00 -17.31 -13.50
C THR A 205 -8.38 -16.86 -12.18
N GLY A 206 -9.17 -16.32 -11.26
CA GLY A 206 -8.72 -16.02 -9.91
C GLY A 206 -9.71 -15.25 -9.05
N SER A 207 -9.53 -15.30 -7.74
CA SER A 207 -10.40 -14.63 -6.76
C SER A 207 -9.96 -13.21 -6.41
N SER A 208 -8.78 -12.77 -6.89
CA SER A 208 -8.29 -11.42 -6.60
C SER A 208 -9.09 -10.35 -7.35
N ILE A 209 -9.11 -9.12 -6.82
CA ILE A 209 -9.80 -8.01 -7.49
C ILE A 209 -9.20 -7.76 -8.87
N ILE A 210 -7.87 -7.81 -9.00
CA ILE A 210 -7.18 -7.53 -10.26
C ILE A 210 -7.50 -8.58 -11.33
N GLU A 211 -7.50 -9.87 -11.00
CA GLU A 211 -7.83 -10.94 -11.96
C GLU A 211 -9.28 -10.80 -12.44
N ARG A 212 -10.24 -10.58 -11.51
CA ARG A 212 -11.66 -10.42 -11.83
C ARG A 212 -11.96 -9.21 -12.72
N GLU A 213 -11.29 -8.09 -12.50
CA GLU A 213 -11.55 -6.88 -13.28
C GLU A 213 -10.85 -6.97 -14.65
N PHE A 214 -9.62 -7.47 -14.73
CA PHE A 214 -8.92 -7.63 -16.02
C PHE A 214 -9.47 -8.75 -16.91
N SER A 215 -10.17 -9.75 -16.35
CA SER A 215 -10.86 -10.77 -17.16
C SER A 215 -11.85 -10.13 -18.13
N ARG A 216 -12.51 -9.02 -17.76
CA ARG A 216 -13.41 -8.26 -18.64
C ARG A 216 -12.72 -7.80 -19.93
N ILE A 217 -11.47 -7.34 -19.84
CA ILE A 217 -10.70 -6.89 -21.02
C ILE A 217 -10.41 -8.08 -21.92
N ARG A 218 -10.00 -9.21 -21.33
CA ARG A 218 -9.74 -10.45 -22.06
C ARG A 218 -11.00 -10.99 -22.74
N ASP A 219 -12.13 -10.99 -22.05
CA ASP A 219 -13.40 -11.50 -22.58
C ASP A 219 -13.95 -10.63 -23.73
N ILE A 220 -13.76 -9.30 -23.64
CA ILE A 220 -14.06 -8.38 -24.74
C ILE A 220 -13.10 -8.59 -25.93
N ALA A 221 -11.81 -8.79 -25.67
CA ALA A 221 -10.84 -9.09 -26.73
C ALA A 221 -11.14 -10.43 -27.43
N TYR A 222 -11.54 -11.45 -26.67
CA TYR A 222 -11.97 -12.75 -27.20
C TYR A 222 -13.23 -12.63 -28.05
N SER A 223 -14.24 -11.88 -27.59
CA SER A 223 -15.51 -11.73 -28.31
C SER A 223 -15.37 -10.95 -29.62
N ILE A 224 -14.50 -9.93 -29.65
CA ILE A 224 -14.20 -9.18 -30.88
C ILE A 224 -13.35 -10.03 -31.84
N GLY A 225 -12.40 -10.81 -31.33
CA GLY A 225 -11.62 -11.78 -32.11
C GLY A 225 -10.67 -11.19 -33.16
N ALA A 226 -10.66 -9.87 -33.34
CA ALA A 226 -9.80 -9.20 -34.32
C ALA A 226 -8.34 -9.15 -33.82
N PRO A 227 -7.36 -9.71 -34.55
CA PRO A 227 -5.95 -9.77 -34.10
C PRO A 227 -5.37 -8.40 -33.73
N TYR A 228 -5.77 -7.38 -34.48
CA TYR A 228 -5.32 -6.01 -34.25
C TYR A 228 -5.87 -5.41 -32.96
N PHE A 229 -7.14 -5.68 -32.63
CA PHE A 229 -7.74 -5.26 -31.35
C PHE A 229 -7.07 -5.97 -30.17
N VAL A 230 -6.84 -7.27 -30.29
CA VAL A 230 -6.16 -8.08 -29.27
C VAL A 230 -4.76 -7.53 -28.99
N THR A 231 -4.00 -7.21 -30.04
CA THR A 231 -2.64 -6.65 -29.92
C THR A 231 -2.64 -5.30 -29.19
N ARG A 232 -3.64 -4.45 -29.46
CA ARG A 232 -3.84 -3.18 -28.74
C ARG A 232 -4.22 -3.41 -27.28
N ALA A 233 -5.15 -4.31 -27.01
CA ALA A 233 -5.54 -4.66 -25.65
C ALA A 233 -4.34 -5.16 -24.85
N ALA A 234 -3.52 -6.05 -25.43
CA ALA A 234 -2.28 -6.51 -24.84
C ALA A 234 -1.31 -5.34 -24.57
N ARG A 235 -1.05 -4.46 -25.54
CA ARG A 235 -0.16 -3.30 -25.32
C ARG A 235 -0.62 -2.39 -24.17
N VAL A 236 -1.91 -2.08 -24.09
CA VAL A 236 -2.44 -1.22 -23.01
C VAL A 236 -2.35 -1.94 -21.67
N VAL A 237 -2.76 -3.21 -21.60
CA VAL A 237 -2.69 -4.00 -20.37
C VAL A 237 -1.24 -4.19 -19.90
N ASP A 238 -0.27 -4.28 -20.80
CA ASP A 238 1.14 -4.49 -20.46
C ASP A 238 1.71 -3.27 -19.75
N SER A 239 1.45 -2.09 -20.32
CA SER A 239 1.77 -0.82 -19.67
C SER A 239 1.16 -0.75 -18.27
N LEU A 240 -0.11 -1.15 -18.11
CA LEU A 240 -0.78 -1.12 -16.80
C LEU A 240 -0.18 -2.10 -15.80
N VAL A 241 0.08 -3.34 -16.21
CA VAL A 241 0.72 -4.37 -15.38
C VAL A 241 2.11 -3.88 -14.94
N PHE A 242 2.87 -3.29 -15.85
CA PHE A 242 4.16 -2.69 -15.55
C PHE A 242 4.04 -1.57 -14.50
N GLN A 243 3.13 -0.61 -14.71
CA GLN A 243 2.92 0.51 -13.79
C GLN A 243 2.49 0.03 -12.38
N ILE A 244 1.65 -1.01 -12.29
CA ILE A 244 1.24 -1.63 -11.02
C ILE A 244 2.44 -2.26 -10.30
N ARG A 245 3.31 -2.98 -11.02
CA ARG A 245 4.52 -3.59 -10.44
C ARG A 245 5.50 -2.53 -9.95
N VAL A 246 5.70 -1.46 -10.73
CA VAL A 246 6.55 -0.32 -10.32
C VAL A 246 5.98 0.34 -9.07
N MET A 247 4.68 0.64 -9.04
CA MET A 247 4.02 1.21 -7.87
C MET A 247 4.18 0.33 -6.63
N PHE A 248 4.01 -0.99 -6.77
CA PHE A 248 4.22 -1.92 -5.66
C PHE A 248 5.68 -1.92 -5.17
N ARG A 249 6.65 -1.91 -6.10
CA ARG A 249 8.08 -1.82 -5.75
C ARG A 249 8.37 -0.54 -4.96
N ASP A 250 7.87 0.61 -5.42
CA ASP A 250 8.05 1.89 -4.76
C ASP A 250 7.43 1.87 -3.34
N ASN A 251 6.23 1.31 -3.19
CA ASN A 251 5.59 1.10 -1.89
C ASN A 251 6.44 0.24 -0.94
N VAL A 252 7.05 -0.84 -1.45
CA VAL A 252 7.94 -1.70 -0.65
C VAL A 252 9.17 -0.93 -0.20
N VAL A 253 9.82 -0.20 -1.11
CA VAL A 253 11.02 0.60 -0.80
C VAL A 253 10.71 1.63 0.28
N TYR A 254 9.67 2.45 0.10
CA TYR A 254 9.32 3.48 1.08
C TYR A 254 8.84 2.86 2.41
N GLY A 255 8.06 1.78 2.34
CA GLY A 255 7.58 1.08 3.53
C GLY A 255 8.70 0.54 4.39
N LEU A 256 9.75 -0.06 3.79
CA LEU A 256 10.90 -0.61 4.50
C LEU A 256 11.82 0.45 5.13
N LEU A 257 11.78 1.71 4.66
CA LEU A 257 12.56 2.80 5.25
C LEU A 257 11.95 3.33 6.55
N ILE A 258 10.63 3.21 6.75
CA ILE A 258 9.94 3.65 7.97
C ILE A 258 10.47 2.93 9.24
N PRO A 259 10.57 1.58 9.29
CA PRO A 259 11.14 0.89 10.44
C PRO A 259 12.57 1.31 10.77
N ILE A 260 13.39 1.62 9.76
CA ILE A 260 14.79 2.01 9.97
C ILE A 260 14.86 3.30 10.79
N ASN A 261 14.02 4.29 10.47
CA ASN A 261 13.95 5.53 11.23
C ASN A 261 13.54 5.29 12.68
N TYR A 262 12.56 4.41 12.91
CA TYR A 262 12.12 4.05 14.26
C TYR A 262 13.22 3.34 15.06
N ILE A 263 13.90 2.36 14.45
CA ILE A 263 15.02 1.66 15.10
C ILE A 263 16.15 2.64 15.44
N ALA A 264 16.47 3.58 14.55
CA ALA A 264 17.50 4.60 14.79
C ALA A 264 17.14 5.50 16.00
N LEU A 265 15.88 5.89 16.16
CA LEU A 265 15.40 6.61 17.35
C LEU A 265 15.62 5.77 18.62
N ILE A 266 15.22 4.51 18.59
CA ILE A 266 15.36 3.61 19.75
C ILE A 266 16.83 3.46 20.16
N GLU A 267 17.74 3.25 19.21
CA GLU A 267 19.18 3.17 19.48
C GLU A 267 19.76 4.50 19.98
N PHE A 268 19.30 5.64 19.44
CA PHE A 268 19.68 6.95 19.94
C PHE A 268 19.25 7.15 21.40
N LEU A 269 18.02 6.80 21.75
CA LEU A 269 17.53 6.87 23.13
C LEU A 269 18.33 5.98 24.09
N LYS A 270 18.73 4.77 23.64
CA LYS A 270 19.64 3.89 24.42
C LYS A 270 20.99 4.54 24.65
N PHE A 271 21.60 5.10 23.60
CA PHE A 271 22.89 5.77 23.69
C PHE A 271 22.87 6.91 24.70
N ILE A 272 21.86 7.79 24.60
CA ILE A 272 21.68 8.91 25.53
C ILE A 272 21.50 8.42 26.96
N ASN A 273 20.63 7.43 27.21
CA ASN A 273 20.43 6.85 28.54
C ASN A 273 21.73 6.25 29.12
N SER A 274 22.52 5.56 28.30
CA SER A 274 23.78 4.95 28.75
C SER A 274 24.88 5.97 29.10
N THR A 275 24.99 7.05 28.32
CA THR A 275 26.04 8.06 28.50
C THR A 275 25.71 9.00 29.67
N ILE A 276 24.43 9.33 29.84
CA ILE A 276 23.98 10.21 30.93
C ILE A 276 23.94 9.46 32.26
N SER A 277 23.53 8.19 32.29
CA SER A 277 23.62 7.38 33.52
C SER A 277 25.06 7.20 34.00
N ALA A 278 26.02 7.02 33.08
CA ALA A 278 27.45 6.97 33.41
C ALA A 278 28.00 8.31 33.94
N THR A 279 27.45 9.46 33.52
CA THR A 279 27.89 10.79 33.99
C THR A 279 27.17 11.24 35.26
N ALA A 280 25.90 10.89 35.45
CA ALA A 280 25.12 11.18 36.67
C ALA A 280 25.58 10.35 37.89
N VAL A 281 26.10 9.13 37.68
CA VAL A 281 26.74 8.34 38.76
C VAL A 281 28.08 8.94 39.19
N ASN A 282 28.77 9.66 38.30
CA ASN A 282 30.08 10.25 38.56
C ASN A 282 30.03 11.73 39.00
N ALA A 283 28.91 12.42 38.77
CA ALA A 283 28.71 13.80 39.21
C ALA A 283 27.28 13.99 39.69
N SER A 284 27.12 14.38 40.96
CA SER A 284 25.86 14.76 41.61
C SER A 284 25.32 16.10 41.07
N LEU A 285 25.20 16.22 39.75
CA LEU A 285 24.62 17.35 39.04
C LEU A 285 23.19 16.98 38.67
N ALA A 286 22.23 17.84 39.03
CA ALA A 286 20.88 17.74 38.53
C ALA A 286 20.91 17.82 37.01
N SER A 287 20.58 16.71 36.33
CA SER A 287 20.41 16.69 34.88
C SER A 287 19.34 17.74 34.51
N PRO A 288 19.61 18.68 33.58
CA PRO A 288 18.61 19.65 33.13
C PRO A 288 17.46 19.02 32.33
N PHE A 289 17.48 17.69 32.17
CA PHE A 289 16.60 16.92 31.33
C PHE A 289 16.02 15.73 32.12
N ASN A 290 14.70 15.55 32.02
CA ASN A 290 13.95 14.48 32.68
C ASN A 290 13.65 13.34 31.68
N TYR A 291 14.46 12.26 31.75
CA TYR A 291 14.54 11.23 30.70
C TYR A 291 13.74 9.95 30.96
N HIS A 292 12.66 10.00 31.74
CA HIS A 292 11.83 8.82 31.92
C HIS A 292 10.83 8.70 30.77
N VAL A 293 11.18 7.95 29.72
CA VAL A 293 10.23 7.59 28.66
C VAL A 293 9.39 6.40 29.13
N PRO A 294 8.06 6.56 29.32
CA PRO A 294 7.20 5.46 29.70
C PRO A 294 7.24 4.34 28.64
N SER A 295 7.48 3.11 29.08
CA SER A 295 7.53 1.92 28.22
C SER A 295 6.25 1.73 27.38
N ILE A 296 5.11 2.17 27.90
CA ILE A 296 3.79 2.12 27.23
C ILE A 296 3.75 3.03 26.00
N ILE A 297 4.50 4.13 25.98
CA ILE A 297 4.45 5.11 24.89
C ILE A 297 5.30 4.66 23.72
N LEU A 298 6.51 4.17 24.01
CA LEU A 298 7.35 3.56 22.98
C LEU A 298 6.66 2.33 22.35
N LEU A 299 5.90 1.59 23.17
CA LEU A 299 5.04 0.51 22.72
C LEU A 299 3.96 1.02 21.75
N ALA A 300 3.26 2.11 22.10
CA ALA A 300 2.27 2.72 21.21
C ALA A 300 2.89 3.23 19.90
N SER A 301 4.07 3.85 19.95
CA SER A 301 4.83 4.28 18.77
C SER A 301 5.24 3.10 17.88
N ALA A 302 5.68 1.98 18.47
CA ALA A 302 5.94 0.74 17.73
C ALA A 302 4.68 0.23 17.00
N LEU A 303 3.53 0.22 17.67
CA LEU A 303 2.25 -0.21 17.09
C LEU A 303 1.88 0.64 15.86
N THR A 304 1.87 1.96 16.04
CA THR A 304 1.38 2.90 15.01
C THR A 304 2.34 2.99 13.83
N THR A 305 3.64 3.00 14.09
CA THR A 305 4.67 2.96 13.05
C THR A 305 4.61 1.65 12.27
N SER A 306 4.42 0.52 12.95
CA SER A 306 4.28 -0.78 12.30
C SER A 306 3.03 -0.85 11.40
N MET A 307 1.88 -0.38 11.87
CA MET A 307 0.67 -0.26 11.07
C MET A 307 0.87 0.65 9.84
N LEU A 308 1.54 1.78 10.03
CA LEU A 308 1.88 2.71 8.94
C LEU A 308 2.77 2.03 7.90
N THR A 309 3.85 1.37 8.34
CA THR A 309 4.74 0.58 7.46
C THR A 309 3.95 -0.44 6.64
N GLY A 310 3.13 -1.24 7.31
CA GLY A 310 2.29 -2.23 6.64
C GLY A 310 1.40 -1.57 5.59
N LYS A 311 0.75 -0.47 5.96
CA LYS A 311 -0.16 0.27 5.07
C LYS A 311 0.55 0.84 3.85
N VAL A 312 1.74 1.44 4.02
CA VAL A 312 2.55 1.95 2.91
C VAL A 312 2.89 0.85 1.93
N ILE A 313 3.33 -0.32 2.40
CA ILE A 313 3.64 -1.47 1.54
C ILE A 313 2.38 -1.92 0.78
N HIS A 314 1.33 -2.31 1.52
CA HIS A 314 0.03 -2.63 0.92
C HIS A 314 -1.12 -2.83 1.91
N SER A 315 -0.82 -3.24 3.15
CA SER A 315 -1.82 -3.77 4.08
C SER A 315 -1.46 -3.50 5.53
N ILE A 316 -2.45 -3.02 6.30
CA ILE A 316 -2.33 -2.86 7.75
C ILE A 316 -2.04 -4.20 8.42
N GLY A 317 -2.57 -5.30 7.89
CA GLY A 317 -2.33 -6.65 8.42
C GLY A 317 -0.86 -7.06 8.33
N LEU A 318 -0.13 -6.60 7.30
CA LEU A 318 1.31 -6.82 7.23
C LEU A 318 2.00 -6.11 8.39
N GLY A 319 1.60 -4.87 8.69
CA GLY A 319 2.07 -4.10 9.83
C GLY A 319 1.86 -4.86 11.13
N LEU A 320 0.62 -5.25 11.43
CA LEU A 320 0.30 -6.07 12.60
C LEU A 320 1.13 -7.36 12.70
N SER A 321 1.50 -7.94 11.56
CA SER A 321 2.29 -9.18 11.51
C SER A 321 3.78 -8.96 11.80
N ILE A 322 4.34 -7.82 11.35
CA ILE A 322 5.75 -7.48 11.57
C ILE A 322 5.98 -6.64 12.82
N MET A 323 4.93 -6.37 13.58
CA MET A 323 4.95 -5.55 14.79
C MET A 323 5.97 -6.03 15.82
N CYS A 324 6.22 -7.34 15.90
CA CYS A 324 7.28 -7.91 16.72
C CYS A 324 8.67 -7.31 16.42
N LEU A 325 8.99 -6.97 15.16
CA LEU A 325 10.26 -6.35 14.77
C LEU A 325 10.46 -4.97 15.40
N PHE A 326 9.37 -4.23 15.64
CA PHE A 326 9.39 -2.92 16.28
C PHE A 326 9.45 -3.05 17.81
N LEU A 327 9.01 -4.18 18.35
CA LEU A 327 8.95 -4.44 19.79
C LEU A 327 10.24 -5.02 20.37
N ILE A 328 10.99 -5.81 19.58
CA ILE A 328 12.26 -6.41 20.03
C ILE A 328 13.27 -5.35 20.53
N PRO A 329 13.49 -4.22 19.83
CA PRO A 329 14.40 -3.18 20.30
C PRO A 329 14.00 -2.59 21.67
N LEU A 330 12.71 -2.59 22.01
CA LEU A 330 12.17 -2.05 23.27
C LEU A 330 12.43 -2.93 24.48
N LEU A 331 12.51 -4.25 24.28
CA LEU A 331 12.77 -5.21 25.37
C LEU A 331 14.09 -4.95 26.07
N THR A 332 15.05 -4.31 25.39
CA THR A 332 16.36 -3.95 25.94
C THR A 332 16.38 -2.65 26.74
N ILE A 333 15.33 -1.82 26.64
CA ILE A 333 15.22 -0.52 27.37
C ILE A 333 14.44 -0.69 28.68
N THR A 334 13.50 -1.64 28.73
CA THR A 334 12.71 -1.91 29.93
C THR A 334 13.45 -2.88 30.86
N PRO A 335 13.82 -2.51 32.10
CA PRO A 335 14.19 -3.52 33.08
C PRO A 335 12.95 -4.38 33.33
N ILE A 336 13.01 -5.64 32.91
CA ILE A 336 12.04 -6.65 33.31
C ILE A 336 12.17 -6.77 34.83
N ARG A 337 11.31 -6.09 35.59
CA ARG A 337 11.08 -6.48 36.98
C ARG A 337 10.32 -7.81 36.90
N MET A 338 11.07 -8.91 37.05
CA MET A 338 10.51 -10.21 37.44
C MET A 338 9.93 -10.13 38.83
#